data_AF-A0AA90NGX3-F1
#
_entry.id   AF-A0AA90NGX3-F1
#
_cell.length_a   1.000
_cell.length_b   1.000
_cell.length_c   1.000
_cell.angle_alpha   90.00
_cell.angle_beta   90.00
_cell.angle_gamma   90.00
#
_symmetry.space_group_name_H-M   'P 1'
#
loop_
_entity.id
_entity.type
_entity.pdbx_description
1 polymer ?
#
loop_
_entity_poly.entity_id
_entity_poly.type
_entity_poly.pdbx_seq_one_letter_code
_entity_poly.pdbx_strand_id
1 'polypeptide(L)'
;MSHKRHIEPLLWSLFGAGGATIAFAFPALILVIGLGVPLGVIPDAALSYERVSEFILNNWIGKIALMAILIPSYWACIHRIYHGSHDLGFHPCVAIKACCYGGALILSGVTAFLLLF
;
A
#
# COMPACT_ATOMS: atom_id res chain seq x y z
N MET A 1 -31.73 19.78 -12.22
CA MET A 1 -31.54 18.53 -11.45
C MET A 1 -30.17 18.58 -10.79
N SER A 2 -30.08 18.51 -9.46
CA SER A 2 -28.79 18.45 -8.77
C SER A 2 -28.25 17.02 -8.87
N HIS A 3 -27.16 16.81 -9.61
CA HIS A 3 -26.48 15.52 -9.67
C HIS A 3 -25.86 15.19 -8.31
N LYS A 4 -26.16 14.01 -7.75
CA LYS A 4 -25.42 13.50 -6.58
C LYS A 4 -23.94 13.39 -6.96
N ARG A 5 -23.08 14.04 -6.18
CA ARG A 5 -21.62 13.90 -6.35
C ARG A 5 -21.21 12.49 -5.94
N HIS A 6 -20.58 11.76 -6.85
CA HIS A 6 -19.98 10.47 -6.56
C HIS A 6 -18.63 10.66 -5.89
N ILE A 7 -18.31 9.80 -4.92
CA ILE A 7 -16.99 9.75 -4.26
C ILE A 7 -15.92 9.09 -5.13
N GLU A 8 -16.30 8.53 -6.28
CA GLU A 8 -15.42 7.76 -7.15
C GLU A 8 -14.19 8.54 -7.63
N PRO A 9 -14.26 9.84 -7.99
CA PRO A 9 -13.07 10.61 -8.36
C PRO A 9 -12.01 10.69 -7.25
N LEU A 10 -12.42 10.69 -5.97
CA LEU A 10 -11.50 10.64 -4.84
C LEU A 10 -10.86 9.25 -4.70
N LEU A 11 -11.65 8.19 -4.82
CA LEU A 11 -11.11 6.83 -4.74
C LEU A 11 -10.16 6.54 -5.90
N TRP A 12 -10.47 7.06 -7.08
CA TRP A 12 -9.65 6.93 -8.27
C TRP A 12 -8.33 7.72 -8.16
N SER A 13 -8.32 8.90 -7.53
CA SER A 13 -7.07 9.64 -7.31
C SER A 13 -6.12 8.92 -6.35
N LEU A 14 -6.66 8.32 -5.27
CA LEU A 14 -5.89 7.48 -4.34
C LEU A 14 -5.37 6.21 -5.03
N PHE A 15 -6.19 5.58 -5.86
CA PHE A 15 -5.77 4.48 -6.73
C PHE A 15 -4.63 4.89 -7.67
N GLY A 16 -4.74 6.06 -8.32
CA GLY A 16 -3.72 6.58 -9.23
C GLY A 16 -2.38 6.82 -8.52
N ALA A 17 -2.42 7.46 -7.35
CA ALA A 17 -1.23 7.66 -6.51
C ALA A 17 -0.58 6.33 -6.12
N GLY A 18 -1.37 5.37 -5.64
CA GLY A 18 -0.87 4.04 -5.31
C GLY A 18 -0.32 3.27 -6.49
N GLY A 19 -0.96 3.38 -7.66
CA GLY A 19 -0.50 2.73 -8.89
C GLY A 19 0.87 3.23 -9.32
N ALA A 20 1.09 4.55 -9.23
CA ALA A 20 2.40 5.15 -9.48
C ALA A 20 3.44 4.67 -8.45
N THR A 21 3.10 4.69 -7.15
CA THR A 21 3.99 4.18 -6.08
C THR A 21 4.42 2.74 -6.35
N ILE A 22 3.48 1.85 -6.67
CA ILE A 22 3.80 0.45 -6.98
C ILE A 22 4.72 0.37 -8.20
N ALA A 23 4.39 1.08 -9.28
CA ALA A 23 5.16 1.03 -10.53
C ALA A 23 6.63 1.47 -10.34
N PHE A 24 6.89 2.47 -9.49
CA PHE A 24 8.25 2.96 -9.23
C PHE A 24 8.99 2.16 -8.16
N ALA A 25 8.34 1.85 -7.03
CA ALA A 25 9.04 1.31 -5.85
C ALA A 25 9.13 -0.22 -5.85
N PHE A 26 8.06 -0.93 -6.23
CA PHE A 26 7.99 -2.38 -6.04
C PHE A 26 8.96 -3.18 -6.90
N PRO A 27 9.33 -2.79 -8.15
CA PRO A 27 10.36 -3.51 -8.89
C PRO A 27 11.68 -3.60 -8.12
N ALA A 28 12.14 -2.49 -7.53
CA ALA A 28 13.36 -2.46 -6.73
C ALA A 28 13.20 -3.27 -5.43
N LEU A 29 12.07 -3.14 -4.74
CA LEU A 29 11.81 -3.91 -3.51
C LEU A 29 11.78 -5.42 -3.76
N ILE A 30 11.15 -5.86 -4.85
CA ILE A 30 11.12 -7.27 -5.26
C ILE A 30 12.53 -7.75 -5.59
N LEU A 31 13.31 -6.98 -6.35
CA LEU A 31 14.67 -7.34 -6.71
C LEU A 31 15.61 -7.42 -5.50
N VAL A 32 15.49 -6.51 -4.52
CA VAL A 32 16.40 -6.49 -3.36
C VAL A 32 15.94 -7.47 -2.28
N ILE A 33 14.68 -7.35 -1.84
CA ILE A 33 14.13 -8.07 -0.69
C ILE A 33 13.66 -9.46 -1.11
N GLY A 34 12.96 -9.57 -2.24
CA GLY A 34 12.35 -10.83 -2.70
C GLY A 34 13.33 -11.77 -3.40
N LEU A 35 14.39 -11.24 -4.02
CA LEU A 35 15.32 -12.03 -4.84
C LEU A 35 16.78 -11.85 -4.41
N GLY A 36 17.28 -10.62 -4.28
CA GLY A 36 18.70 -10.33 -4.10
C GLY A 36 19.30 -10.97 -2.85
N VAL A 37 18.64 -10.78 -1.69
CA VAL A 37 19.07 -11.44 -0.44
C VAL A 37 18.79 -12.94 -0.47
N PRO A 38 17.56 -13.44 -0.79
CA PRO A 38 17.28 -14.88 -0.81
C PRO A 38 18.15 -15.71 -1.76
N LEU A 39 18.65 -15.12 -2.85
CA LEU A 39 19.53 -15.79 -3.81
C LEU A 39 21.03 -15.62 -3.51
N GLY A 40 21.39 -14.93 -2.41
CA GLY A 40 22.77 -14.68 -2.01
C GLY A 40 23.53 -13.68 -2.89
N VAL A 41 22.82 -12.92 -3.74
CA VAL A 41 23.40 -11.83 -4.57
C VAL A 41 23.74 -10.63 -3.70
N ILE A 42 22.92 -10.38 -2.66
CA ILE A 42 23.11 -9.35 -1.65
C ILE A 42 23.39 -10.05 -0.32
N PRO A 43 24.39 -9.61 0.48
CA PRO A 43 24.66 -10.22 1.78
C PRO A 43 23.45 -10.14 2.72
N ASP A 44 23.16 -11.22 3.45
CA ASP A 44 22.05 -11.30 4.41
C ASP A 44 22.09 -10.16 5.45
N ALA A 45 23.30 -9.76 5.85
CA ALA A 45 23.53 -8.64 6.78
C ALA A 45 22.97 -7.30 6.28
N ALA A 46 22.70 -7.14 4.97
CA ALA A 46 22.09 -5.93 4.42
C ALA A 46 20.62 -5.76 4.83
N LEU A 47 19.92 -6.85 5.12
CA LEU A 47 18.53 -6.87 5.61
C LEU A 47 18.43 -7.53 7.00
N SER A 48 19.50 -7.45 7.81
CA SER A 48 19.46 -7.94 9.19
C SER A 48 18.38 -7.19 9.98
N TYR A 49 17.80 -7.88 10.97
CA TYR A 49 16.77 -7.30 11.82
C TYR A 49 17.25 -6.00 12.48
N GLU A 50 18.48 -5.98 13.00
CA GLU A 50 19.08 -4.82 13.68
C GLU A 50 19.15 -3.63 12.74
N ARG A 51 19.68 -3.83 11.52
CA ARG A 51 19.85 -2.76 10.53
C ARG A 51 18.51 -2.20 10.04
N VAL A 52 17.55 -3.09 9.76
CA VAL A 52 16.22 -2.69 9.26
C VAL A 52 15.41 -2.01 10.36
N SER A 53 15.41 -2.55 11.57
CA SER A 53 14.71 -1.95 12.72
C SER A 53 15.34 -0.62 13.12
N GLU A 54 16.66 -0.47 13.10
CA GLU A 54 17.32 0.82 13.33
C GLU A 54 16.90 1.85 12.28
N PHE A 55 16.89 1.48 11.00
CA PHE A 55 16.48 2.38 9.92
C PHE A 55 14.99 2.76 10.00
N ILE A 56 14.11 1.83 10.34
CA ILE A 56 12.65 2.10 10.37
C ILE A 56 12.23 2.78 11.68
N LEU A 57 12.71 2.32 12.83
CA LEU A 57 12.21 2.76 14.14
C LEU A 57 12.91 4.02 14.65
N ASN A 58 14.21 4.20 14.34
CA ASN A 58 15.02 5.30 14.87
C ASN A 58 15.31 6.41 13.85
N ASN A 59 14.87 6.28 12.60
CA ASN A 59 15.09 7.29 11.56
C ASN A 59 13.79 7.73 10.88
N TRP A 60 13.51 9.04 10.94
CA TRP A 60 12.30 9.63 10.37
C TRP A 60 12.18 9.45 8.85
N ILE A 61 13.31 9.38 8.14
CA ILE A 61 13.35 9.10 6.70
C ILE A 61 12.84 7.69 6.43
N GLY A 62 13.24 6.70 7.23
CA GLY A 62 12.78 5.31 7.09
C GLY A 62 11.28 5.19 7.34
N LYS A 63 10.77 5.86 8.38
CA LYS A 63 9.33 5.94 8.69
C LYS A 63 8.53 6.52 7.52
N ILE A 64 8.94 7.70 7.02
CA ILE A 64 8.26 8.36 5.90
C ILE A 64 8.34 7.52 4.63
N ALA A 65 9.51 6.95 4.32
CA ALA A 65 9.69 6.11 3.13
C ALA A 65 8.74 4.90 3.17
N LEU A 66 8.64 4.23 4.34
CA LEU A 66 7.76 3.07 4.48
C LEU A 66 6.28 3.47 4.38
N MET A 67 5.86 4.58 4.99
CA MET A 67 4.50 5.10 4.84
C MET A 67 4.18 5.47 3.38
N ALA A 68 5.09 6.16 2.70
CA ALA A 68 4.91 6.61 1.33
C ALA A 68 4.84 5.45 0.32
N ILE A 69 5.49 4.31 0.62
CA ILE A 69 5.42 3.10 -0.19
C ILE A 69 4.15 2.31 0.13
N LEU A 70 3.86 2.07 1.41
CA LEU A 70 2.80 1.15 1.81
C LEU A 70 1.41 1.76 1.66
N ILE A 71 1.18 2.95 2.23
CA ILE A 71 -0.16 3.53 2.34
C ILE A 71 -0.81 3.72 0.96
N PRO A 72 -0.19 4.40 -0.02
CA PRO A 72 -0.77 4.54 -1.35
C PRO A 72 -1.01 3.19 -2.03
N SER A 73 -0.09 2.24 -1.86
CA SER A 73 -0.20 0.90 -2.46
C SER A 73 -1.43 0.14 -1.99
N TYR A 74 -1.82 0.29 -0.72
CA TYR A 74 -3.07 -0.29 -0.20
C TYR A 74 -4.30 0.19 -0.97
N TRP A 75 -4.37 1.50 -1.26
CA TRP A 75 -5.47 2.11 -2.00
C TRP A 75 -5.50 1.64 -3.46
N ALA A 76 -4.34 1.47 -4.10
CA ALA A 76 -4.28 0.93 -5.44
C ALA A 76 -4.75 -0.54 -5.49
N CYS A 77 -4.27 -1.37 -4.58
CA CYS A 77 -4.64 -2.79 -4.52
C CYS A 77 -6.13 -2.96 -4.23
N ILE A 78 -6.66 -2.28 -3.22
CA ILE A 78 -8.06 -2.47 -2.81
C ILE A 78 -9.05 -1.96 -3.86
N HIS A 79 -8.72 -0.88 -4.57
CA HIS A 79 -9.55 -0.35 -5.64
C HIS A 79 -9.67 -1.36 -6.79
N ARG A 80 -8.54 -2.01 -7.17
CA ARG A 80 -8.54 -3.10 -8.15
C ARG A 80 -9.29 -4.33 -7.67
N ILE A 81 -9.18 -4.71 -6.40
CA ILE A 81 -9.92 -5.85 -5.84
C ILE A 81 -11.43 -5.57 -5.89
N TYR A 82 -11.85 -4.38 -5.47
CA TYR A 82 -13.26 -3.99 -5.48
C TYR A 82 -13.84 -3.99 -6.90
N HIS A 83 -13.22 -3.27 -7.84
CA HIS A 83 -13.70 -3.22 -9.22
C HIS A 83 -13.54 -4.55 -9.96
N GLY A 84 -12.42 -5.26 -9.74
CA GLY A 84 -12.21 -6.60 -10.29
C GLY A 84 -13.25 -7.62 -9.80
N SER A 85 -13.83 -7.44 -8.61
CA SER A 85 -14.95 -8.29 -8.18
C SER A 85 -16.19 -8.13 -9.06
N HIS A 86 -16.48 -6.91 -9.54
CA HIS A 86 -17.54 -6.68 -10.52
C HIS A 86 -17.23 -7.36 -11.85
N ASP A 87 -15.99 -7.27 -12.31
CA ASP A 87 -15.53 -7.89 -13.57
C ASP A 87 -15.62 -9.43 -13.53
N LEU A 88 -15.48 -10.02 -12.34
CA LEU A 88 -15.66 -11.46 -12.10
C LEU A 88 -17.13 -11.88 -11.97
N GLY A 89 -18.08 -10.95 -12.13
CA GLY A 89 -19.53 -11.22 -12.07
C GLY A 89 -20.14 -11.14 -10.67
N PHE A 90 -19.37 -10.73 -9.65
CA PHE A 90 -19.94 -10.45 -8.33
C PHE A 90 -20.71 -9.12 -8.36
N HIS A 91 -21.77 -9.04 -7.55
CA HIS A 91 -22.58 -7.83 -7.39
C HIS A 91 -22.41 -7.30 -5.96
N PRO A 92 -21.21 -6.80 -5.60
CA PRO A 92 -20.91 -6.40 -4.23
C PRO A 92 -21.83 -5.26 -3.80
N CYS A 93 -22.48 -5.47 -2.65
CA CYS A 93 -23.33 -4.46 -2.05
C CYS A 93 -22.50 -3.33 -1.43
N VAL A 94 -23.19 -2.27 -0.96
CA VAL A 94 -22.56 -1.12 -0.31
C VAL A 94 -21.70 -1.52 0.89
N ALA A 95 -22.09 -2.58 1.63
CA ALA A 95 -21.31 -3.09 2.74
C ALA A 95 -19.93 -3.60 2.28
N ILE A 96 -19.84 -4.29 1.14
CA ILE A 96 -18.55 -4.75 0.59
C ILE A 96 -17.69 -3.55 0.18
N LYS A 97 -18.27 -2.53 -0.48
CA LYS A 97 -17.55 -1.29 -0.78
C LYS A 97 -16.99 -0.66 0.50
N ALA A 98 -17.80 -0.57 1.55
CA ALA A 98 -17.38 -0.03 2.85
C ALA A 98 -16.29 -0.89 3.52
N CYS A 99 -16.39 -2.22 3.46
CA CYS A 99 -15.37 -3.12 4.00
C CYS A 99 -14.04 -2.99 3.25
N CYS A 100 -14.05 -2.92 1.92
CA CYS A 100 -12.86 -2.74 1.10
C CYS A 100 -12.16 -1.41 1.46
N TYR A 101 -12.81 -0.27 1.20
CA TYR A 101 -12.17 1.03 1.39
C TYR A 101 -11.99 1.39 2.87
N GLY A 102 -12.89 0.95 3.75
CA GLY A 102 -12.74 1.09 5.20
C GLY A 102 -11.58 0.26 5.74
N GLY A 103 -11.38 -0.96 5.24
CA GLY A 103 -10.21 -1.77 5.57
C GLY A 103 -8.90 -1.11 5.16
N ALA A 104 -8.86 -0.52 3.96
CA ALA A 104 -7.69 0.23 3.50
C ALA A 104 -7.41 1.47 4.36
N LEU A 105 -8.47 2.17 4.78
CA LEU A 105 -8.36 3.31 5.69
C LEU A 105 -7.83 2.91 7.07
N ILE A 106 -8.37 1.84 7.66
CA ILE A 106 -7.91 1.31 8.95
C ILE A 106 -6.46 0.88 8.84
N LEU A 107 -6.09 0.12 7.81
CA LEU A 107 -4.72 -0.34 7.61
C LEU A 107 -3.74 0.83 7.42
N SER A 108 -4.17 1.88 6.72
CA SER A 108 -3.39 3.11 6.59
C SER A 108 -3.17 3.79 7.95
N GLY A 109 -4.23 3.90 8.76
CA GLY A 109 -4.17 4.48 10.10
C GLY A 109 -3.29 3.66 11.06
N VAL A 110 -3.41 2.33 11.04
CA VAL A 110 -2.56 1.43 11.83
C VAL A 110 -1.09 1.55 11.39
N THR A 111 -0.81 1.59 10.09
CA THR A 111 0.55 1.76 9.56
C THR A 111 1.15 3.08 10.04
N ALA A 112 0.40 4.19 9.94
CA ALA A 112 0.87 5.49 10.43
C ALA A 112 1.07 5.49 11.96
N PHE A 113 0.15 4.90 12.71
CA PHE A 113 0.22 4.82 14.17
C PHE A 113 1.47 4.06 14.62
N LEU A 114 1.70 2.85 14.09
CA LEU A 114 2.84 2.00 14.46
C LEU A 114 4.21 2.59 14.10
N LEU A 115 4.26 3.52 13.13
CA LEU A 115 5.52 4.15 12.72
C LEU A 115 5.77 5.44 13.49
N LEU A 116 4.73 6.18 13.86
CA LEU A 116 4.86 7.49 14.51
C LEU A 116 4.90 7.40 16.04
N PHE A 117 4.35 6.34 16.64
CA PHE A 117 4.25 6.13 18.08
C PHE A 117 4.83 4.78 18.48
#